data_AF-A0A2N5C5B0-F1
#
_entry.id   AF-A0A2N5C5B0-F1
#
_cell.length_a   1.000
_cell.length_b   1.000
_cell.length_c   1.000
_cell.angle_alpha   90.00
_cell.angle_beta   90.00
_cell.angle_gamma   90.00
#
_symmetry.space_group_name_H-M   'P 1'
#
loop_
_entity.id
_entity.type
_entity.pdbx_description
1 polymer ?
#
loop_
_entity_poly.entity_id
_entity_poly.type
_entity_poly.pdbx_seq_one_letter_code
_entity_poly.pdbx_strand_id
1 'polypeptide(L)'
;MTLHTIEHRPNRAVITYGTFDLFHIGHVRLLERIRQLGTTVIVAVATDELAAEKGERTVVSYRHRADIVRNFKGVDFVIPETSWDQKAKDIAAYDIDVLAMGSKWRGRLGHVAHLCDVQFLQEERGVSEDALMVRDARHFHNAALSLAISMRDARLARRHARRQLLVSRPTLRINCVTRVR
;
A
#
# COMPACT_ATOMS: atom_id res chain seq x y z
N MET A 1 -26.45 21.23 -27.34
CA MET A 1 -25.50 20.94 -26.24
C MET A 1 -26.08 21.55 -24.99
N THR A 2 -26.83 20.77 -24.21
CA THR A 2 -27.46 21.25 -22.98
C THR A 2 -26.37 21.39 -21.94
N LEU A 3 -26.02 22.63 -21.59
CA LEU A 3 -25.18 22.90 -20.43
C LEU A 3 -26.00 22.49 -19.20
N HIS A 4 -25.65 21.36 -18.59
CA HIS A 4 -26.09 21.07 -17.23
C HIS A 4 -25.43 22.09 -16.32
N THR A 5 -26.11 23.19 -16.07
CA THR A 5 -25.78 24.10 -14.98
C THR A 5 -25.86 23.29 -13.70
N ILE A 6 -24.72 23.04 -13.05
CA ILE A 6 -24.65 22.35 -11.77
C ILE A 6 -25.34 23.26 -10.76
N GLU A 7 -26.58 22.95 -10.38
CA GLU A 7 -27.28 23.65 -9.32
C GLU A 7 -26.47 23.57 -8.03
N HIS A 8 -26.13 24.72 -7.47
CA HIS A 8 -25.32 24.82 -6.27
C HIS A 8 -26.19 24.45 -5.05
N ARG A 9 -26.27 23.15 -4.75
CA ARG A 9 -26.97 22.68 -3.54
C ARG A 9 -26.14 23.02 -2.30
N PRO A 10 -26.71 23.72 -1.30
CA PRO A 10 -25.99 24.17 -0.11
C PRO A 10 -25.51 23.00 0.77
N ASN A 11 -26.05 21.79 0.58
CA ASN A 11 -25.65 20.61 1.32
C ASN A 11 -25.39 19.44 0.36
N ARG A 12 -24.22 19.48 -0.30
CA ARG A 12 -23.86 18.50 -1.33
C ARG A 12 -23.18 17.29 -0.71
N ALA A 13 -23.78 16.11 -0.85
CA ALA A 13 -23.26 14.85 -0.32
C ALA A 13 -22.38 14.13 -1.35
N VAL A 14 -21.21 13.71 -0.91
CA VAL A 14 -20.21 13.02 -1.74
C VAL A 14 -19.90 11.67 -1.13
N ILE A 15 -19.90 10.61 -1.95
CA ILE A 15 -19.44 9.29 -1.54
C ILE A 15 -18.24 8.85 -2.36
N THR A 16 -17.34 8.10 -1.73
CA THR A 16 -16.23 7.41 -2.40
C THR A 16 -16.07 6.00 -1.87
N TYR A 17 -15.42 5.15 -2.66
CA TYR A 17 -15.15 3.75 -2.32
C TYR A 17 -13.67 3.45 -2.46
N GLY A 18 -13.13 2.66 -1.52
CA GLY A 18 -11.75 2.20 -1.59
C GLY A 18 -11.40 1.22 -0.50
N THR A 19 -10.26 0.55 -0.68
CA THR A 19 -9.73 -0.37 0.34
C THR A 19 -8.94 0.39 1.38
N PHE A 20 -8.22 1.45 1.00
CA PHE A 20 -7.44 2.28 1.93
C PHE A 20 -6.43 1.48 2.78
N ASP A 21 -5.82 0.44 2.18
CA ASP A 21 -4.75 -0.31 2.84
C ASP A 21 -3.45 0.50 2.86
N LEU A 22 -2.55 0.20 3.81
CA LEU A 22 -1.29 0.93 4.02
C LEU A 22 -1.43 2.46 3.83
N PHE A 23 -2.37 3.07 4.57
CA PHE A 23 -2.81 4.44 4.37
C PHE A 23 -1.65 5.44 4.17
N HIS A 24 -1.60 6.08 3.00
CA HIS A 24 -0.45 6.88 2.55
C HIS A 24 -0.86 8.21 1.91
N ILE A 25 0.12 9.03 1.50
CA ILE A 25 -0.12 10.37 0.94
C ILE A 25 -1.06 10.39 -0.28
N GLY A 26 -1.08 9.33 -1.10
CA GLY A 26 -2.08 9.16 -2.16
C GLY A 26 -3.53 9.20 -1.65
N HIS A 27 -3.84 8.50 -0.55
CA HIS A 27 -5.17 8.53 0.08
C HIS A 27 -5.49 9.90 0.67
N VAL A 28 -4.51 10.54 1.32
CA VAL A 28 -4.66 11.91 1.86
C VAL A 28 -5.08 12.87 0.75
N ARG A 29 -4.33 12.92 -0.36
CA ARG A 29 -4.62 13.83 -1.48
C ARG A 29 -5.93 13.49 -2.20
N LEU A 30 -6.28 12.21 -2.27
CA LEU A 30 -7.57 11.78 -2.79
C LEU A 30 -8.72 12.32 -1.93
N LEU A 31 -8.66 12.12 -0.61
CA LEU A 31 -9.70 12.58 0.32
C LEU A 31 -9.78 14.11 0.38
N GLU A 32 -8.65 14.82 0.29
CA GLU A 32 -8.62 16.29 0.19
C GLU A 32 -9.36 16.80 -1.05
N ARG A 33 -9.16 16.15 -2.22
CA ARG A 33 -9.89 16.47 -3.46
C ARG A 33 -11.37 16.17 -3.32
N ILE A 34 -11.72 15.05 -2.72
CA ILE A 34 -13.12 14.65 -2.50
C ILE A 34 -13.82 15.66 -1.60
N ARG A 35 -13.15 16.15 -0.55
CA ARG A 35 -13.71 17.16 0.37
C ARG A 35 -14.04 18.48 -0.31
N GLN A 36 -13.39 18.80 -1.43
CA GLN A 36 -13.69 20.00 -2.23
C GLN A 36 -14.96 19.84 -3.08
N LEU A 37 -15.49 18.62 -3.27
CA LEU A 37 -16.63 18.36 -4.12
C LEU A 37 -17.98 18.57 -3.42
N GLY A 38 -18.02 18.59 -2.10
CA GLY A 38 -19.27 18.79 -1.35
C GLY A 38 -19.06 19.07 0.13
N THR A 39 -20.15 19.21 0.87
CA THR A 39 -20.14 19.58 2.28
C THR A 39 -20.08 18.38 3.21
N THR A 40 -20.65 17.24 2.78
CA THR A 40 -20.66 15.97 3.51
C THR A 40 -19.90 14.91 2.70
N VAL A 41 -18.94 14.24 3.34
CA VAL A 41 -18.09 13.21 2.74
C VAL A 41 -18.31 11.88 3.44
N ILE A 42 -18.81 10.91 2.67
CA ILE A 42 -18.97 9.52 3.08
C ILE A 42 -17.89 8.68 2.40
N VAL A 43 -17.17 7.87 3.17
CA VAL A 43 -16.18 6.94 2.65
C VAL A 43 -16.62 5.52 2.94
N ALA A 44 -16.85 4.76 1.88
CA ALA A 44 -17.12 3.34 1.96
C ALA A 44 -15.80 2.57 1.88
N VAL A 45 -15.46 1.87 2.97
CA VAL A 45 -14.21 1.09 3.09
C VAL A 45 -14.50 -0.38 2.82
N ALA A 46 -13.82 -0.96 1.82
CA ALA A 46 -13.99 -2.37 1.48
C ALA A 46 -13.66 -3.27 2.68
N THR A 47 -14.56 -4.22 3.00
CA THR A 47 -14.25 -5.25 4.01
C THR A 47 -13.14 -6.16 3.52
N ASP A 48 -12.56 -6.95 4.42
CA ASP A 48 -11.46 -7.86 4.06
C ASP A 48 -11.95 -8.92 3.06
N GLU A 49 -13.21 -9.35 3.18
CA GLU A 49 -13.84 -10.30 2.25
C GLU A 49 -14.02 -9.70 0.86
N LEU A 50 -14.56 -8.48 0.76
CA LEU A 50 -14.75 -7.82 -0.53
C LEU A 50 -13.41 -7.45 -1.18
N ALA A 51 -12.42 -7.02 -0.39
CA ALA A 51 -11.08 -6.75 -0.89
C ALA A 51 -10.45 -8.03 -1.48
N ALA A 52 -10.60 -9.17 -0.81
CA ALA A 52 -10.15 -10.46 -1.32
C ALA A 52 -10.89 -10.87 -2.61
N GLU A 53 -12.21 -10.66 -2.69
CA GLU A 53 -13.00 -10.91 -3.91
C GLU A 53 -12.55 -10.03 -5.09
N LYS A 54 -12.16 -8.78 -4.81
CA LYS A 54 -11.55 -7.84 -5.78
C LYS A 54 -10.15 -8.27 -6.23
N GLY A 55 -9.57 -9.30 -5.62
CA GLY A 55 -8.20 -9.76 -5.86
C GLY A 55 -7.13 -8.88 -5.20
N GLU A 56 -7.53 -8.02 -4.27
CA GLU A 56 -6.62 -7.17 -3.50
C GLU A 56 -6.11 -7.91 -2.27
N ARG A 57 -4.83 -7.74 -1.93
CA ARG A 57 -4.24 -8.29 -0.69
C ARG A 57 -4.10 -7.18 0.32
N THR A 58 -4.88 -7.25 1.39
CA THR A 58 -4.79 -6.30 2.51
C THR A 58 -3.81 -6.81 3.56
N VAL A 59 -2.97 -5.90 4.07
CA VAL A 59 -2.11 -6.15 5.24
C VAL A 59 -2.78 -5.66 6.51
N VAL A 60 -3.51 -4.55 6.43
CA VAL A 60 -4.24 -3.97 7.56
C VAL A 60 -5.69 -4.46 7.53
N SER A 61 -6.20 -4.90 8.68
CA SER A 61 -7.60 -5.36 8.80
C SER A 61 -8.59 -4.25 8.47
N TYR A 62 -9.76 -4.62 7.98
CA TYR A 62 -10.87 -3.70 7.70
C TYR A 62 -11.12 -2.73 8.84
N ARG A 63 -11.18 -3.25 10.09
CA ARG A 63 -11.43 -2.43 11.27
C ARG A 63 -10.41 -1.29 11.40
N HIS A 64 -9.12 -1.61 11.30
CA HIS A 64 -8.07 -0.61 11.43
C HIS A 64 -8.04 0.37 10.24
N ARG A 65 -8.26 -0.12 9.01
CA ARG A 65 -8.39 0.76 7.82
C ARG A 65 -9.55 1.74 7.99
N ALA A 66 -10.72 1.25 8.40
CA ALA A 66 -11.89 2.07 8.67
C ALA A 66 -11.66 3.08 9.80
N ASP A 67 -10.97 2.68 10.87
CA ASP A 67 -10.63 3.58 11.99
C ASP A 67 -9.67 4.70 11.55
N ILE A 68 -8.67 4.40 10.72
CA ILE A 68 -7.78 5.42 10.15
C ILE A 68 -8.57 6.42 9.31
N VAL A 69 -9.39 5.93 8.37
CA VAL A 69 -10.21 6.78 7.49
C VAL A 69 -11.20 7.62 8.30
N ARG A 70 -11.82 7.05 9.34
CA ARG A 70 -12.79 7.75 10.21
C ARG A 70 -12.16 8.93 10.95
N ASN A 71 -10.87 8.85 11.27
CA ASN A 71 -10.14 9.92 11.94
C ASN A 71 -9.48 10.91 10.97
N PHE A 72 -9.65 10.75 9.66
CA PHE A 72 -9.12 11.68 8.68
C PHE A 72 -9.94 12.98 8.65
N LYS A 73 -9.26 14.12 8.78
CA LYS A 73 -9.91 15.43 8.71
C LYS A 73 -10.52 15.66 7.33
N GLY A 74 -11.84 15.75 7.25
CA GLY A 74 -12.59 15.91 6.00
C GLY A 74 -13.35 14.66 5.57
N VAL A 75 -13.38 13.62 6.40
CA VAL A 75 -14.35 12.51 6.30
C VAL A 75 -15.38 12.70 7.40
N ASP A 76 -16.66 12.67 7.04
CA ASP A 76 -17.78 12.83 7.98
C ASP A 76 -18.32 11.47 8.41
N PHE A 77 -18.44 10.52 7.48
CA PHE A 77 -18.95 9.18 7.75
C PHE A 77 -18.09 8.10 7.08
N VAL A 78 -17.95 6.97 7.77
CA VAL A 78 -17.32 5.76 7.24
C VAL A 78 -18.27 4.59 7.33
N ILE A 79 -18.53 3.95 6.19
CA ILE A 79 -19.41 2.79 6.06
C ILE A 79 -18.63 1.58 5.51
N PRO A 80 -19.02 0.33 5.83
CA PRO A 80 -18.46 -0.84 5.18
C PRO A 80 -18.94 -0.94 3.72
N GLU A 81 -18.04 -1.27 2.79
CA GLU A 81 -18.38 -1.77 1.46
C GLU A 81 -18.25 -3.30 1.47
N THR A 82 -19.37 -4.00 1.29
CA THR A 82 -19.49 -5.46 1.42
C THR A 82 -19.83 -6.16 0.11
N SER A 83 -20.25 -5.43 -0.92
CA SER A 83 -20.61 -6.01 -2.23
C SER A 83 -20.47 -5.02 -3.38
N TRP A 84 -20.39 -5.53 -4.61
CA TRP A 84 -20.30 -4.72 -5.83
C TRP A 84 -21.54 -3.87 -6.09
N ASP A 85 -22.73 -4.42 -5.82
CA ASP A 85 -24.04 -3.79 -6.09
C ASP A 85 -24.46 -2.77 -5.03
N GLN A 86 -23.63 -2.57 -4.00
CA GLN A 86 -23.95 -1.70 -2.87
C GLN A 86 -24.12 -0.23 -3.28
N LYS A 87 -23.42 0.21 -4.34
CA LYS A 87 -23.33 1.62 -4.74
C LYS A 87 -24.69 2.26 -5.01
N ALA A 88 -25.57 1.58 -5.74
CA ALA A 88 -26.90 2.10 -6.04
C ALA A 88 -27.75 2.27 -4.76
N LYS A 89 -27.63 1.33 -3.81
CA LYS A 89 -28.35 1.37 -2.54
C LYS A 89 -27.85 2.51 -1.65
N ASP A 90 -26.52 2.67 -1.55
CA ASP A 90 -25.91 3.74 -0.78
C ASP A 90 -26.25 5.11 -1.36
N ILE A 91 -26.21 5.27 -2.70
CA ILE A 91 -26.55 6.52 -3.37
C ILE A 91 -27.98 6.96 -3.01
N ALA A 92 -28.93 6.03 -3.05
CA ALA A 92 -30.31 6.30 -2.68
C ALA A 92 -30.50 6.53 -1.17
N ALA A 93 -29.83 5.72 -0.32
CA ALA A 93 -30.01 5.77 1.13
C ALA A 93 -29.41 7.02 1.78
N TYR A 94 -28.32 7.55 1.22
CA TYR A 94 -27.59 8.71 1.74
C TYR A 94 -27.82 9.99 0.92
N ASP A 95 -28.76 9.98 -0.02
CA ASP A 95 -29.07 11.11 -0.92
C ASP A 95 -27.81 11.72 -1.56
N ILE A 96 -27.01 10.85 -2.18
CA ILE A 96 -25.69 11.22 -2.71
C ILE A 96 -25.84 12.05 -4.00
N ASP A 97 -25.26 13.25 -4.00
CA ASP A 97 -25.16 14.08 -5.21
C ASP A 97 -23.96 13.68 -6.08
N VAL A 98 -22.85 13.23 -5.47
CA VAL A 98 -21.59 12.93 -6.18
C VAL A 98 -20.99 11.59 -5.77
N LEU A 99 -20.71 10.75 -6.75
CA LEU A 99 -19.81 9.59 -6.61
C LEU A 99 -18.41 9.95 -7.12
N ALA A 100 -17.45 10.10 -6.21
CA ALA A 100 -16.06 10.41 -6.54
C ALA A 100 -15.19 9.15 -6.51
N MET A 101 -14.54 8.82 -7.62
CA MET A 101 -13.77 7.58 -7.77
C MET A 101 -12.42 7.84 -8.46
N GLY A 102 -11.43 6.98 -8.22
CA GLY A 102 -10.17 7.02 -8.96
C GLY A 102 -10.36 6.78 -10.46
N SER A 103 -9.51 7.36 -11.29
CA SER A 103 -9.60 7.30 -12.77
C SER A 103 -9.61 5.87 -13.34
N LYS A 104 -9.07 4.88 -12.60
CA LYS A 104 -9.12 3.45 -12.96
C LYS A 104 -10.54 2.88 -13.11
N TRP A 105 -11.54 3.55 -12.52
CA TRP A 105 -12.94 3.14 -12.57
C TRP A 105 -13.72 3.66 -13.79
N ARG A 106 -13.08 4.45 -14.66
CA ARG A 106 -13.72 4.95 -15.88
C ARG A 106 -14.27 3.80 -16.72
N GLY A 107 -15.51 3.96 -17.17
CA GLY A 107 -16.24 2.94 -17.95
C GLY A 107 -16.85 1.81 -17.14
N ARG A 108 -16.59 1.69 -15.83
CA ARG A 108 -17.11 0.60 -14.97
C ARG A 108 -18.33 1.00 -14.12
N LEU A 109 -18.71 2.29 -14.13
CA LEU A 109 -19.74 2.86 -13.26
C LEU A 109 -20.98 3.34 -14.02
N GLY A 110 -21.18 2.89 -15.26
CA GLY A 110 -22.33 3.31 -16.08
C GLY A 110 -23.69 2.98 -15.44
N HIS A 111 -23.76 1.90 -14.65
CA HIS A 111 -24.98 1.46 -13.98
C HIS A 111 -25.47 2.42 -12.87
N VAL A 112 -24.62 3.32 -12.35
CA VAL A 112 -25.01 4.34 -11.34
C VAL A 112 -24.98 5.77 -11.88
N ALA A 113 -24.53 5.98 -13.12
CA ALA A 113 -24.37 7.32 -13.69
C ALA A 113 -25.69 8.09 -13.89
N HIS A 114 -26.83 7.40 -13.85
CA HIS A 114 -28.16 8.02 -13.90
C HIS A 114 -28.70 8.40 -12.51
N LEU A 115 -28.02 7.99 -11.43
CA LEU A 115 -28.46 8.23 -10.06
C LEU A 115 -27.78 9.47 -9.44
N CYS A 116 -26.53 9.75 -9.80
CA CYS A 116 -25.77 10.90 -9.28
C CYS A 116 -24.65 11.34 -10.24
N ASP A 117 -23.98 12.47 -9.94
CA ASP A 117 -22.81 12.95 -10.69
C ASP A 117 -21.58 12.06 -10.41
N VAL A 118 -21.04 11.42 -11.44
CA VAL A 118 -19.87 10.53 -11.29
C VAL A 118 -18.60 11.27 -11.70
N GLN A 119 -17.75 11.55 -10.71
CA GLN A 119 -16.49 12.25 -10.91
C GLN A 119 -15.28 11.32 -10.79
N PHE A 120 -14.37 11.42 -11.76
CA PHE A 120 -13.14 10.63 -11.79
C PHE A 120 -11.93 11.48 -11.43
N LEU A 121 -11.32 11.20 -10.30
CA LEU A 121 -10.15 11.90 -9.78
C LEU A 121 -8.86 11.25 -10.27
N GLN A 122 -7.85 12.09 -10.54
CA GLN A 122 -6.51 11.59 -10.85
C GLN A 122 -5.84 11.04 -9.59
N GLU A 123 -5.21 9.88 -9.74
CA GLU A 123 -4.38 9.27 -8.70
C GLU A 123 -3.00 9.94 -8.64
N GLU A 124 -2.35 9.84 -7.49
CA GLU A 124 -1.01 10.40 -7.29
C GLU A 124 0.06 9.52 -7.95
N ARG A 125 0.84 10.11 -8.85
CA ARG A 125 1.88 9.37 -9.57
C ARG A 125 2.96 8.87 -8.61
N GLY A 126 3.29 7.59 -8.72
CA GLY A 126 4.41 6.97 -8.00
C GLY A 126 4.13 6.65 -6.53
N VAL A 127 2.88 6.76 -6.07
CA VAL A 127 2.46 6.36 -4.73
C VAL A 127 1.26 5.42 -4.85
N SER A 128 1.47 4.15 -4.57
CA SER A 128 0.43 3.13 -4.45
C SER A 128 0.81 2.12 -3.37
N GLU A 129 -0.17 1.36 -2.90
CA GLU A 129 0.03 0.27 -1.96
C GLU A 129 1.04 -0.75 -2.51
N ASP A 130 0.88 -1.15 -3.77
CA ASP A 130 1.82 -2.05 -4.45
C ASP A 130 3.25 -1.49 -4.46
N ALA A 131 3.41 -0.19 -4.71
CA ALA A 131 4.73 0.45 -4.73
C ALA A 131 5.38 0.45 -3.33
N LEU A 132 4.60 0.58 -2.27
CA LEU A 132 5.08 0.50 -0.88
C LEU A 132 5.48 -0.93 -0.52
N MET A 133 4.62 -1.91 -0.83
CA MET A 133 4.88 -3.33 -0.58
C MET A 133 6.17 -3.80 -1.29
N VAL A 134 6.33 -3.42 -2.56
CA VAL A 134 7.50 -3.81 -3.37
C VAL A 134 8.78 -3.14 -2.87
N ARG A 135 8.71 -1.89 -2.40
CA ARG A 135 9.88 -1.19 -1.83
C ARG A 135 10.40 -1.90 -0.59
N ASP A 136 9.50 -2.30 0.29
CA ASP A 136 9.88 -2.97 1.53
C ASP A 136 10.49 -4.35 1.23
N ALA A 137 9.85 -5.15 0.37
CA ALA A 137 10.38 -6.44 -0.06
C ALA A 137 11.79 -6.35 -0.66
N ARG A 138 12.07 -5.32 -1.48
CA ARG A 138 13.42 -5.09 -2.03
C ARG A 138 14.42 -4.71 -0.95
N HIS A 139 14.02 -3.92 0.05
CA HIS A 139 14.91 -3.53 1.14
C HIS A 139 15.35 -4.75 1.96
N PHE A 140 14.41 -5.64 2.30
CA PHE A 140 14.71 -6.91 2.95
C PHE A 140 15.59 -7.83 2.09
N HIS A 141 15.29 -7.95 0.80
CA HIS A 141 16.11 -8.77 -0.11
C HIS A 141 17.54 -8.24 -0.22
N ASN A 142 17.72 -6.93 -0.36
CA ASN A 142 19.03 -6.29 -0.46
C ASN A 142 19.82 -6.38 0.84
N ALA A 143 19.16 -6.24 2.00
CA ALA A 143 19.78 -6.43 3.30
C ALA A 143 20.25 -7.88 3.48
N ALA A 144 19.41 -8.87 3.10
CA ALA A 144 19.77 -10.28 3.15
C ALA A 144 20.93 -10.63 2.21
N LEU A 145 20.93 -10.08 0.98
CA LEU A 145 22.03 -10.23 0.02
C LEU A 145 23.34 -9.64 0.55
N SER A 146 23.30 -8.43 1.08
CA SER A 146 24.48 -7.76 1.66
C SER A 146 25.07 -8.57 2.81
N LEU A 147 24.22 -9.09 3.70
CA LEU A 147 24.63 -9.97 4.78
C LEU A 147 25.24 -11.28 4.24
N ALA A 148 24.63 -11.88 3.22
CA ALA A 148 25.12 -13.12 2.60
C ALA A 148 26.48 -12.93 1.91
N ILE A 149 26.70 -11.79 1.24
CA ILE A 149 27.99 -11.42 0.63
C ILE A 149 29.04 -11.24 1.72
N SER A 150 28.75 -10.43 2.74
CA SER A 150 29.66 -10.21 3.86
C SER A 150 30.01 -11.51 4.60
N MET A 151 29.04 -12.40 4.79
CA MET A 151 29.28 -13.73 5.38
C MET A 151 30.11 -14.65 4.47
N ARG A 152 29.98 -14.57 3.15
CA ARG A 152 30.84 -15.30 2.20
C ARG A 152 32.27 -14.78 2.23
N ASP A 153 32.45 -13.45 2.25
CA ASP A 153 33.76 -12.81 2.33
C ASP A 153 34.46 -13.15 3.65
N ALA A 154 33.74 -13.11 4.77
CA ALA A 154 34.26 -13.53 6.07
C ALA A 154 34.67 -15.02 6.10
N ARG A 155 33.93 -15.90 5.40
CA ARG A 155 34.30 -17.32 5.25
C ARG A 155 35.54 -17.49 4.36
N LEU A 156 35.65 -16.73 3.26
CA LEU A 156 36.82 -16.75 2.38
C LEU A 156 38.07 -16.24 3.09
N ALA A 157 37.98 -15.12 3.80
CA ALA A 157 39.08 -14.54 4.58
C ALA A 157 39.58 -15.51 5.64
N ARG A 158 38.67 -16.18 6.38
CA ARG A 158 39.04 -17.23 7.34
C ARG A 158 39.74 -18.42 6.67
N ARG A 159 39.27 -18.85 5.49
CA ARG A 159 39.93 -19.93 4.71
C ARG A 159 41.33 -19.51 4.27
N HIS A 160 41.51 -18.27 3.80
CA HIS A 160 42.82 -17.74 3.39
C HIS A 160 43.79 -17.63 4.56
N ALA A 161 43.36 -17.06 5.69
CA ALA A 161 44.15 -16.97 6.91
C ALA A 161 44.57 -18.36 7.41
N ARG A 162 43.64 -19.33 7.42
CA ARG A 162 43.93 -20.71 7.83
C ARG A 162 44.91 -21.41 6.88
N ARG A 163 44.82 -21.14 5.57
CA ARG A 163 45.75 -21.68 4.56
C ARG A 163 47.13 -21.06 4.69
N GLN A 164 47.24 -19.76 4.96
CA GLN A 164 48.53 -19.10 5.22
C GLN A 164 49.20 -19.63 6.50
N LEU A 165 48.43 -19.82 7.58
CA LEU A 165 48.89 -20.45 8.82
C LEU A 165 49.36 -21.90 8.66
N LEU A 166 48.82 -22.65 7.70
CA LEU A 166 49.25 -24.01 7.37
C LEU A 166 50.57 -24.04 6.59
N VAL A 167 50.83 -23.03 5.76
CA VAL A 167 52.05 -22.91 4.94
C VAL A 167 53.22 -22.32 5.73
N SER A 168 52.95 -21.55 6.79
CA SER A 168 53.97 -20.93 7.65
C SER A 168 54.40 -21.77 8.87
N ARG A 169 53.98 -23.04 8.97
CA ARG A 169 54.43 -23.92 10.05
C ARG A 169 55.90 -24.32 9.83
N PRO A 170 56.84 -23.98 10.72
CA PRO A 170 58.21 -24.44 10.60
C PRO A 170 58.25 -25.96 10.77
N THR A 171 58.85 -26.67 9.82
CA THR A 171 59.22 -28.07 10.00
C THR A 171 60.23 -28.16 11.13
N LEU A 172 59.80 -28.65 12.30
CA LEU A 172 60.70 -28.98 13.40
C LEU A 172 61.67 -30.08 12.92
N ARG A 173 62.90 -29.70 12.56
CA ARG A 173 64.02 -30.65 12.47
C ARG A 173 64.55 -30.87 13.89
N ILE A 174 64.17 -32.00 14.48
CA ILE A 174 64.74 -32.47 15.73
C ILE A 174 66.13 -33.02 15.40
N ASN A 175 67.19 -32.26 15.65
CA ASN A 175 68.55 -32.79 15.62
C ASN A 175 68.83 -33.45 16.97
N CYS A 176 68.82 -34.79 16.98
CA CYS A 176 69.33 -35.59 18.08
C CYS A 176 70.87 -35.55 18.02
N VAL A 177 71.50 -34.85 18.96
CA VAL A 177 72.96 -34.91 19.14
C VAL A 177 73.26 -35.86 20.29
N THR A 178 73.68 -37.07 19.94
CA THR A 178 74.26 -38.06 20.85
C THR A 178 75.59 -37.54 21.40
N ARG A 179 75.69 -37.39 22.73
CA ARG A 179 76.97 -37.20 23.44
C ARG A 179 77.79 -38.47 23.36
N VAL A 180 79.04 -38.37 22.90
CA VAL A 180 80.09 -39.36 23.12
C VAL A 180 81.15 -38.71 24.02
N ARG A 181 81.26 -39.30 25.22
CA ARG A 181 82.32 -39.28 26.25
C ARG A 181 83.11 -38.00 26.49
#